data_AF-E9FPQ4-F1
#
_entry.id   AF-E9FPQ4-F1
#
_cell.length_a   1.000
_cell.length_b   1.000
_cell.length_c   1.000
_cell.angle_alpha   90.00
_cell.angle_beta   90.00
_cell.angle_gamma   90.00
#
_symmetry.space_group_name_H-M   'P 1'
#
loop_
_entity.id
_entity.type
_entity.pdbx_description
1 polymer ?
#
loop_
_entity_poly.entity_id
_entity_poly.type
_entity_poly.pdbx_seq_one_letter_code
_entity_poly.pdbx_strand_id
1 'polypeptide(L)' 'MEAKISIQPGTGVHGVVYQDEIQVLQFQVGESKKDLCLPTLYFVADKTLDFYLNLTVNGQLVDQAHILVETR' A
#
# COMPACT_ATOMS: atom_id res chain seq x y z
N MET A 1 12.39 3.50 15.73
CA MET A 1 10.92 3.45 15.54
C MET A 1 10.67 2.55 14.35
N GLU A 2 9.82 1.54 14.49
CA GLU A 2 9.47 0.65 13.38
C GLU A 2 8.12 1.08 12.81
N ALA A 3 8.13 1.56 11.57
CA ALA A 3 6.92 1.83 10.82
C ALA A 3 6.78 0.80 9.69
N LYS A 4 5.56 0.39 9.36
CA LYS A 4 5.29 -0.56 8.28
C LYS A 4 4.13 -0.07 7.44
N ILE A 5 4.25 -0.27 6.12
CA ILE A 5 3.14 -0.24 5.20
C ILE A 5 2.71 -1.67 4.92
N SER A 6 1.43 -1.96 5.11
CA SER A 6 0.81 -3.20 4.64
C SER A 6 -0.37 -2.90 3.74
N ILE A 7 -0.62 -3.79 2.79
CA ILE A 7 -1.81 -3.72 1.95
C ILE A 7 -2.95 -4.44 2.65
N GLN A 8 -4.14 -3.87 2.59
CA GLN A 8 -5.39 -4.53 2.94
C GLN A 8 -6.29 -4.60 1.71
N PRO A 9 -6.91 -5.77 1.45
CA PRO A 9 -7.85 -5.91 0.35
C PRO A 9 -9.04 -4.96 0.48
N GLY A 10 -9.44 -4.38 -0.65
CA GLY A 10 -10.72 -3.72 -0.84
C GLY A 10 -11.59 -4.53 -1.80
N THR A 11 -12.07 -3.91 -2.89
CA THR A 11 -12.64 -4.67 -4.04
C THR A 11 -11.58 -5.30 -4.94
N GLY A 12 -10.35 -4.78 -4.90
CA GLY A 12 -9.19 -5.30 -5.61
C GLY A 12 -8.76 -6.65 -5.03
N VAL A 13 -8.63 -7.64 -5.92
CA VAL A 13 -8.22 -9.00 -5.55
C VAL A 13 -6.69 -9.08 -5.50
N HIS A 14 -6.17 -9.69 -4.44
CA HIS A 14 -4.75 -10.04 -4.31
C HIS A 14 -4.27 -10.82 -5.54
N GLY A 15 -3.10 -10.47 -6.08
CA GLY A 15 -2.55 -11.14 -7.27
C GLY A 15 -3.21 -10.72 -8.59
N VAL A 16 -4.12 -9.72 -8.55
CA VAL A 16 -4.73 -9.11 -9.74
C VAL A 16 -4.44 -7.61 -9.82
N VAL A 17 -4.62 -6.88 -8.72
CA VAL A 17 -4.40 -5.41 -8.67
C VAL A 17 -3.09 -5.06 -7.97
N TYR A 18 -2.77 -5.80 -6.91
CA TYR A 18 -1.59 -5.61 -6.07
C TYR A 18 -1.03 -6.96 -5.65
N GLN A 19 0.25 -6.99 -5.26
CA GLN A 19 0.87 -8.13 -4.59
C GLN A 19 0.88 -7.89 -3.08
N ASP A 20 0.62 -8.92 -2.26
CA ASP A 20 0.77 -8.78 -0.80
C ASP A 20 2.23 -8.51 -0.49
N GLU A 21 2.49 -7.31 0.02
CA GLU A 21 3.80 -6.92 0.51
C GLU A 21 3.63 -6.14 1.80
N ILE A 22 4.53 -6.39 2.75
CA ILE A 22 4.70 -5.56 3.93
C ILE A 22 6.07 -4.91 3.79
N GLN A 23 6.08 -3.58 3.66
CA GLN A 23 7.31 -2.82 3.59
C GLN A 23 7.62 -2.22 4.97
N VAL A 24 8.79 -2.57 5.51
CA VAL A 24 9.29 -1.98 6.76
C VAL A 24 10.02 -0.68 6.43
N LEU A 25 9.57 0.42 7.00
CA LEU A 25 10.12 1.75 6.80
C LEU A 25 11.21 2.03 7.83
N GLN A 26 12.44 2.25 7.36
CA GLN A 26 13.53 2.75 8.18
C GLN A 26 13.86 4.19 7.79
N PHE A 27 13.58 5.12 8.71
CA PHE A 27 13.93 6.53 8.54
C PHE A 27 15.35 6.79 9.04
N GLN A 28 16.14 7.52 8.25
CA GLN A 28 17.43 8.04 8.65
C GLN A 28 17.26 9.25 9.59
N VAL A 29 18.30 9.59 10.33
CA VAL A 29 18.27 10.77 11.23
C VAL A 29 18.03 12.03 10.41
N GLY A 30 16.98 12.78 10.76
CA GLY A 30 16.56 14.00 10.05
C GLY A 30 15.70 13.76 8.80
N GLU A 31 15.44 12.50 8.42
CA GLU A 31 14.53 12.16 7.32
C GLU A 31 13.07 12.33 7.77
N SER A 32 12.29 13.12 7.03
CA SER A 32 10.87 13.37 7.33
C SER A 32 9.90 12.81 6.27
N LYS A 33 10.44 12.31 5.15
CA LYS A 33 9.67 11.76 4.03
C LYS A 33 10.35 10.51 3.51
N LYS A 34 9.55 9.54 3.07
CA LYS A 34 10.00 8.29 2.47
C LYS A 34 9.20 8.06 1.19
N ASP A 35 9.90 7.80 0.09
CA ASP A 35 9.26 7.32 -1.13
C ASP A 35 9.15 5.80 -1.09
N LEU A 36 8.02 5.29 -1.55
CA LEU A 36 7.71 3.86 -1.57
C LEU A 36 7.27 3.45 -2.96
N CYS A 37 7.74 2.29 -3.39
CA CYS A 37 7.31 1.67 -4.62
C CYS A 37 6.48 0.45 -4.27
N LEU A 38 5.19 0.48 -4.61
CA LEU A 38 4.29 -0.64 -4.40
C LEU A 38 4.05 -1.30 -5.76
N PRO A 39 4.42 -2.59 -5.92
CA PRO A 39 4.22 -3.27 -7.20
C PRO A 39 2.72 -3.43 -7.45
N THR A 40 2.20 -2.67 -8.40
CA THR A 40 0.89 -2.94 -8.99
C THR A 40 1.06 -3.99 -10.08
N LEU A 41 0.07 -4.85 -10.22
CA LEU A 41 0.06 -5.87 -11.26
C LEU A 41 -0.54 -5.29 -12.56
N TYR A 42 -0.14 -5.86 -13.69
CA TYR A 42 -0.73 -5.54 -14.98
C TYR A 42 -2.21 -5.92 -14.96
N PHE A 43 -3.06 -4.89 -14.93
CA PHE A 43 -4.50 -5.02 -14.83
C PHE A 43 -5.13 -4.71 -16.19
N VAL A 44 -5.91 -5.65 -16.72
CA VAL A 44 -6.65 -5.51 -17.98
C VAL A 44 -8.12 -5.76 -17.68
N ALA A 45 -8.86 -4.72 -17.34
CA ALA A 45 -10.32 -4.79 -17.30
C ALA A 45 -10.93 -3.38 -17.23
N ASP A 46 -12.07 -3.20 -17.89
CA ASP A 46 -12.99 -2.05 -17.78
C ASP A 46 -13.66 -1.97 -16.38
N LYS A 47 -12.89 -2.11 -15.31
CA LYS A 47 -13.38 -2.11 -13.93
C LYS A 47 -12.52 -1.18 -13.08
N THR A 48 -13.18 -0.36 -12.28
CA THR A 48 -12.56 0.35 -11.17
C THR A 48 -12.44 -0.62 -9.99
N LEU A 49 -11.23 -0.76 -9.43
CA LEU A 49 -10.94 -1.59 -8.26
C LEU A 49 -10.22 -0.78 -7.19
N ASP A 50 -10.23 -1.25 -5.95
CA ASP A 50 -9.59 -0.55 -4.84
C ASP A 50 -8.85 -1.45 -3.84
N PHE A 51 -7.91 -0.86 -3.13
CA PHE A 51 -7.28 -1.46 -1.95
C PHE A 51 -6.86 -0.36 -0.97
N TYR A 52 -6.42 -0.77 0.22
CA TYR A 52 -6.01 0.15 1.27
C TYR A 52 -4.54 -0.06 1.64
N LEU A 53 -3.87 1.04 1.99
CA LEU A 53 -2.53 1.03 2.58
C LEU A 53 -2.64 1.41 4.04
N ASN A 54 -2.24 0.50 4.92
CA ASN A 54 -2.18 0.74 6.35
C ASN A 54 -0.77 1.17 6.75
N LEU A 55 -0.65 2.35 7.36
CA LEU A 55 0.55 2.74 8.08
C LEU A 55 0.42 2.30 9.54
N THR A 56 1.30 1.40 9.96
CA THR A 56 1.43 1.01 11.36
C THR A 56 2.74 1.51 11.94
N VAL A 57 2.72 1.95 13.19
CA VAL A 57 3.92 2.31 13.97
C VAL A 57 3.90 1.51 15.25
N ASN A 58 4.96 0.74 15.50
CA ASN A 58 5.06 -0.18 16.64
C ASN A 58 3.84 -1.13 16.75
N GLY A 59 3.28 -1.57 15.61
CA GLY A 59 2.13 -2.48 15.54
C GLY A 59 0.76 -1.82 15.67
N GLN A 60 0.68 -0.52 15.95
CA GLN A 60 -0.59 0.22 16.01
C GLN A 60 -0.88 0.90 14.67
N LEU A 61 -2.11 0.79 14.16
CA LEU A 61 -2.56 1.54 12.99
C LEU A 61 -2.57 3.04 13.32
N VAL A 62 -1.82 3.81 12.55
CA VAL A 62 -1.73 5.27 12.68
C VAL A 62 -2.52 5.96 11.58
N ASP A 63 -2.49 5.42 10.37
CA ASP A 63 -3.19 5.98 9.22
C ASP A 63 -3.56 4.91 8.20
N GLN A 64 -4.54 5.21 7.34
CA GLN A 64 -4.97 4.38 6.23
C GLN A 64 -5.27 5.23 4.99
N ALA A 65 -4.63 4.89 3.87
CA ALA A 65 -4.92 5.49 2.58
C ALA A 65 -5.74 4.54 1.70
N HIS A 66 -6.79 5.06 1.05
CA HIS A 66 -7.59 4.34 0.07
C HIS A 66 -7.04 4.59 -1.34
N ILE A 67 -6.75 3.51 -2.08
CA ILE A 67 -6.15 3.56 -3.40
C ILE A 67 -7.16 3.03 -4.42
N LEU A 68 -7.53 3.89 -5.37
CA LEU A 68 -8.37 3.53 -6.50
C LEU A 68 -7.48 3.23 -7.72
N VAL A 69 -7.73 2.11 -8.38
CA VAL A 69 -7.05 1.69 -9.61
C VAL A 69 -8.06 1.60 -10.74
N GLU A 70 -7.80 2.35 -11.80
CA GLU A 70 -8.63 2.43 -12.99
C GLU A 70 -7.74 2.24 -14.22
N THR A 71 -8.17 1.43 -15.18
CA THR A 71 -7.57 1.43 -16.53
C THR A 71 -8.34 2.40 -17.42
N ARG A 72 -7.63 3.07 -18.32
CA ARG A 72 -8.20 3.96 -19.33
C ARG A 72 -7.90 3.42 -20.72
#